data_AF-A0A7S3AGC1-F1
#
_entry.id   AF-A0A7S3AGC1-F1
#
_cell.length_a   1.000
_cell.length_b   1.000
_cell.length_c   1.000
_cell.angle_alpha   90.00
_cell.angle_beta   90.00
_cell.angle_gamma   90.00
#
_symmetry.space_group_name_H-M   'P 1'
#
loop_
_entity.id
_entity.type
_entity.pdbx_description
1 polymer ?
#
loop_
_entity_poly.entity_id
_entity_poly.type
_entity_poly.pdbx_seq_one_letter_code
_entity_poly.pdbx_strand_id
1 'polypeptide(L)'
;IFEEMRKSPIEHIKAIAGFIGVECDEPLAQKVGEMSSATFMEKHPRKFDDHWMAERQRSRDSFGKFPMQPTAKVSLPQSSKLSPDTVSLLDEKWKQHVLPSTGAASYAELVNLLLAERVEWDGGDAPLYPHGASAYGARGR
;
A
#
# COMPACT_ATOMS: atom_id res chain seq x y z
N ILE A 1 -9.04 5.00 -0.94
CA ILE A 1 -8.11 5.71 -1.86
C ILE A 1 -6.96 6.29 -1.03
N PHE A 2 -5.72 6.24 -1.50
CA PHE A 2 -4.54 6.61 -0.70
C PHE A 2 -4.55 8.07 -0.23
N GLU A 3 -4.95 8.97 -1.12
CA GLU A 3 -5.02 10.41 -0.89
C GLU A 3 -6.02 10.75 0.23
N GLU A 4 -7.12 10.01 0.34
CA GLU A 4 -8.10 10.17 1.43
C GLU A 4 -7.54 9.71 2.77
N MET A 5 -6.79 8.60 2.79
CA MET A 5 -6.09 8.16 4.01
C MET A 5 -5.09 9.20 4.51
N ARG A 6 -4.46 9.95 3.61
CA ARG A 6 -3.55 11.05 3.99
C ARG A 6 -4.27 12.27 4.57
N LYS A 7 -5.48 12.57 4.08
CA LYS A 7 -6.27 13.72 4.56
C LYS A 7 -6.89 13.45 5.94
N SER A 8 -7.32 12.21 6.18
CA SER A 8 -8.04 11.84 7.40
C SER A 8 -7.53 10.50 7.96
N PRO A 9 -6.27 10.44 8.42
CA PRO A 9 -5.63 9.18 8.81
C PRO A 9 -6.32 8.49 9.98
N ILE A 10 -6.75 9.24 11.00
CA ILE A 10 -7.38 8.71 12.21
C ILE A 10 -8.73 8.03 11.89
N GLU A 11 -9.56 8.66 11.05
CA GLU A 11 -10.84 8.10 10.63
C GLU A 11 -10.65 6.80 9.83
N HIS A 12 -9.65 6.76 8.96
CA HIS A 12 -9.34 5.55 8.20
C HIS A 12 -8.75 4.44 9.09
N ILE A 13 -7.95 4.78 10.10
CA ILE A 13 -7.45 3.81 11.09
C ILE A 13 -8.62 3.15 11.81
N LYS A 14 -9.59 3.92 12.29
CA LYS A 14 -10.80 3.38 12.94
C LYS A 14 -11.64 2.54 11.99
N ALA A 15 -11.81 2.99 10.74
CA ALA A 15 -12.55 2.23 9.73
C ALA A 15 -11.87 0.88 9.42
N ILE A 16 -10.55 0.87 9.27
CA ILE A 16 -9.77 -0.36 9.07
C ILE A 16 -9.88 -1.26 10.31
N ALA A 17 -9.80 -0.70 11.52
CA ALA A 17 -9.95 -1.46 12.75
C ALA A 17 -11.33 -2.13 12.85
N GLY A 18 -12.40 -1.41 12.54
CA GLY A 18 -13.75 -1.95 12.44
C GLY A 18 -13.85 -3.07 11.40
N PHE A 19 -13.23 -2.88 10.23
CA PHE A 19 -13.20 -3.89 9.16
C PHE A 19 -12.52 -5.19 9.58
N ILE A 20 -11.43 -5.12 10.36
CA ILE A 20 -10.70 -6.31 10.84
C ILE A 20 -11.19 -6.84 12.20
N GLY A 21 -12.24 -6.23 12.78
CA GLY A 21 -12.81 -6.64 14.07
C GLY A 21 -11.93 -6.33 15.29
N VAL A 22 -11.16 -5.24 15.25
CA VAL A 22 -10.31 -4.79 16.36
C VAL A 22 -10.90 -3.54 17.01
N GLU A 23 -11.02 -3.55 18.34
CA GLU A 23 -11.40 -2.35 19.09
C GLU A 23 -10.34 -1.26 18.93
N CYS A 24 -10.77 -0.06 18.56
CA CYS A 24 -9.88 1.08 18.32
C CYS A 24 -10.47 2.34 18.94
N ASP A 25 -10.10 2.58 20.20
CA ASP A 25 -10.43 3.81 20.90
C ASP A 25 -9.57 4.98 20.40
N GLU A 26 -9.95 6.20 20.80
CA GLU A 26 -9.27 7.42 20.36
C GLU A 26 -7.76 7.42 20.70
N PRO A 27 -7.33 7.07 21.94
CA PRO A 27 -5.91 7.02 22.27
C PRO A 27 -5.13 6.01 21.40
N LEU A 28 -5.69 4.83 21.13
CA LEU A 28 -5.04 3.84 20.28
C LEU A 28 -4.96 4.34 18.83
N ALA A 29 -6.04 4.92 18.30
CA ALA A 29 -6.05 5.47 16.95
C ALA A 29 -4.99 6.56 16.76
N GLN A 30 -4.85 7.47 17.73
CA GLN A 30 -3.82 8.52 17.72
C GLN A 30 -2.40 7.93 17.74
N LYS A 31 -2.16 6.93 18.61
CA LYS A 31 -0.86 6.27 18.69
C LYS A 31 -0.50 5.54 17.40
N VAL A 32 -1.44 4.83 16.80
CA VAL A 32 -1.26 4.18 15.49
C VAL A 32 -1.02 5.23 14.40
N GLY A 33 -1.76 6.35 14.42
CA GLY A 33 -1.56 7.48 13.52
C GLY A 33 -0.15 8.07 13.59
N GLU A 34 0.37 8.27 14.80
CA GLU A 34 1.74 8.74 15.02
C GLU A 34 2.77 7.73 14.47
N MET A 35 2.65 6.45 14.86
CA MET A 35 3.59 5.39 14.49
C MET A 35 3.55 5.04 12.99
N SER A 36 2.44 5.33 12.32
CA SER A 36 2.25 5.12 10.88
C SER A 36 2.56 6.37 10.05
N SER A 37 2.94 7.48 10.68
CA SER A 37 3.30 8.72 9.97
C SER A 37 4.63 8.58 9.23
N ALA A 38 4.75 9.23 8.07
CA ALA A 38 6.00 9.23 7.29
C ALA A 38 7.20 9.72 8.11
N THR A 39 7.01 10.75 8.94
CA THR A 39 8.03 11.28 9.85
C THR A 39 8.47 10.25 10.89
N PHE A 40 7.55 9.50 11.50
CA PHE A 40 7.91 8.44 12.43
C PHE A 40 8.64 7.31 11.71
N MET A 41 8.13 6.89 10.55
CA MET A 41 8.70 5.79 9.79
C MET A 41 10.13 6.10 9.30
N GLU A 42 10.37 7.33 8.86
CA GLU A 42 11.71 7.81 8.46
C GLU A 42 12.68 7.84 9.65
N LYS A 43 12.24 8.27 10.84
CA LYS A 43 13.06 8.29 12.07
C LYS A 43 13.42 6.89 12.58
N HIS A 44 12.70 5.85 12.16
CA HIS A 44 12.90 4.48 12.62
C HIS A 44 13.17 3.50 11.47
N PRO A 45 14.21 3.71 10.65
CA PRO A 45 14.41 2.98 9.40
C PRO A 45 14.57 1.46 9.61
N ARG A 46 15.19 1.03 10.73
CA ARG A 46 15.33 -0.40 11.05
C ARG A 46 14.02 -1.15 11.30
N LYS A 47 12.90 -0.43 11.52
CA LYS A 47 11.57 -1.06 11.62
C LYS A 47 10.94 -1.33 10.25
N PHE A 48 11.45 -0.68 9.20
CA PHE A 48 10.84 -0.67 7.87
C PHE A 48 11.83 -1.07 6.76
N ASP A 49 13.06 -1.46 7.11
CA ASP A 49 14.06 -1.97 6.19
C ASP A 49 14.11 -3.51 6.21
N ASP A 50 14.86 -4.06 5.27
CA ASP A 50 15.01 -5.50 5.08
C ASP A 50 16.23 -6.07 5.83
N HIS A 51 16.69 -5.40 6.91
CA HIS A 51 17.98 -5.73 7.54
C HIS A 51 18.04 -7.18 8.00
N TRP A 52 16.96 -7.70 8.60
CA TRP A 52 16.86 -9.08 9.05
C TRP A 52 17.06 -10.07 7.89
N MET A 53 16.44 -9.81 6.74
CA MET A 53 16.56 -10.69 5.57
C MET A 53 17.98 -10.65 5.02
N ALA A 54 18.56 -9.46 4.91
CA ALA A 54 19.94 -9.28 4.45
C ALA A 54 20.94 -9.95 5.40
N GLU A 55 20.79 -9.80 6.72
CA GLU A 55 21.63 -10.44 7.74
C GLU A 55 21.49 -11.96 7.70
N ARG A 56 20.26 -12.48 7.56
CA ARG A 56 20.01 -13.92 7.46
C ARG A 56 20.61 -14.52 6.19
N GLN A 57 20.52 -13.83 5.05
CA GLN A 57 21.13 -14.27 3.80
C GLN A 57 22.66 -14.29 3.92
N ARG A 58 23.27 -13.27 4.52
CA ARG A 58 24.73 -13.20 4.71
C ARG A 58 25.25 -14.27 5.64
N SER A 59 24.58 -14.50 6.77
CA SER A 59 25.01 -15.52 7.74
C SER A 59 24.95 -16.96 7.21
N ARG A 60 24.22 -17.20 6.12
CA ARG A 60 24.03 -18.52 5.51
C ARG A 60 24.61 -18.64 4.11
N ASP A 61 25.29 -17.60 3.63
CA ASP A 61 25.75 -17.48 2.23
C ASP A 61 24.65 -17.83 1.21
N SER A 62 23.40 -17.43 1.52
CA SER A 62 22.19 -17.87 0.82
C SER A 62 21.62 -16.77 -0.07
N PHE A 63 22.48 -16.05 -0.77
CA PHE A 63 22.11 -15.02 -1.75
C PHE A 63 22.47 -15.49 -3.17
N GLY A 64 21.90 -14.82 -4.18
CA GLY A 64 22.22 -15.12 -5.58
C GLY A 64 23.61 -14.62 -5.95
N LYS A 65 23.71 -13.87 -7.06
CA LYS A 65 25.01 -13.35 -7.53
C LYS A 65 25.66 -12.35 -6.57
N PHE A 66 24.85 -11.58 -5.84
CA PHE A 66 25.33 -10.54 -4.92
C PHE A 66 24.46 -10.49 -3.65
N PRO A 67 25.04 -10.15 -2.50
CA PRO A 67 24.28 -9.94 -1.27
C PRO A 67 23.35 -8.74 -1.41
N MET A 68 22.16 -8.85 -0.82
CA MET A 68 21.21 -7.75 -0.75
C MET A 68 21.83 -6.56 0.01
N GLN A 69 21.76 -5.38 -0.61
CA GLN A 69 22.22 -4.14 0.00
C GLN A 69 21.07 -3.52 0.81
N PRO A 70 21.31 -3.04 2.04
CA PRO A 70 20.29 -2.33 2.80
C PRO A 70 19.95 -1.01 2.09
N THR A 71 18.68 -0.76 1.86
CA THR A 71 18.18 0.49 1.28
C THR A 71 17.05 1.02 2.14
N ALA A 72 17.05 2.33 2.43
CA ALA A 72 15.90 2.96 3.06
C ALA A 72 14.67 2.78 2.17
N LYS A 73 13.58 2.24 2.75
CA LYS A 73 12.29 2.04 2.04
C LYS A 73 11.32 3.19 2.27
N VAL A 74 11.62 4.04 3.25
CA VAL A 74 10.82 5.20 3.61
C VAL A 74 11.62 6.43 3.25
N SER A 75 11.06 7.25 2.38
CA SER A 75 11.61 8.55 2.00
C SER A 75 10.50 9.59 2.09
N LEU A 76 10.79 10.76 2.64
CA LEU A 76 9.87 11.88 2.55
C LEU A 76 9.64 12.28 1.08
N PRO A 77 8.46 12.83 0.75
CA PRO A 77 8.16 13.22 -0.61
C PRO A 77 9.18 14.25 -1.11
N GLN A 78 9.97 13.88 -2.12
CA GLN A 78 10.77 14.84 -2.88
C GLN A 78 9.94 15.29 -4.07
N SER A 79 9.56 16.57 -4.12
CA SER A 79 8.85 17.09 -5.29
C SER A 79 9.84 17.32 -6.42
N SER A 80 9.82 16.43 -7.41
CA SER A 80 10.42 16.70 -8.70
C SER A 80 9.29 17.02 -9.67
N LYS A 81 9.42 18.11 -10.42
CA LYS A 81 8.48 18.44 -11.49
C LYS A 81 8.87 17.63 -12.72
N LEU A 82 7.90 16.94 -13.31
CA LEU A 82 8.09 16.28 -14.59
C LEU A 82 8.22 17.32 -15.71
N SER A 83 8.99 17.00 -16.76
CA SER A 83 9.02 17.83 -17.96
C SER A 83 7.66 17.78 -18.68
N PRO A 84 7.30 18.82 -19.45
CA PRO A 84 6.08 18.80 -20.27
C PRO A 84 6.00 17.56 -21.18
N ASP A 85 7.11 17.19 -21.82
CA ASP A 85 7.17 16.01 -22.69
C ASP A 85 6.85 14.71 -21.95
N THR A 86 7.32 14.59 -20.70
CA THR A 86 7.02 13.41 -19.86
C THR A 86 5.54 13.39 -19.48
N VAL A 87 4.95 14.54 -19.17
CA VAL A 87 3.52 14.64 -18.86
C VAL A 87 2.69 14.21 -20.07
N SER A 88 3.00 14.73 -21.27
CA SER A 88 2.31 14.33 -22.50
C SER A 88 2.45 12.84 -22.80
N LEU A 89 3.63 12.26 -22.60
CA LEU A 89 3.84 10.82 -22.75
C LEU A 89 2.97 10.02 -21.78
N LEU A 90 2.87 10.43 -20.52
CA LEU A 90 2.03 9.76 -19.52
C LEU A 90 0.54 9.84 -19.87
N ASP A 91 0.07 10.98 -20.38
CA ASP A 91 -1.31 11.15 -20.83
C ASP A 91 -1.64 10.23 -22.02
N GLU A 92 -0.72 10.08 -22.97
CA GLU A 92 -0.87 9.12 -24.06
C GLU A 92 -0.94 7.68 -23.54
N LYS A 93 -0.08 7.32 -22.59
CA LYS A 93 -0.10 5.99 -21.97
C LYS A 93 -1.37 5.74 -21.15
N TRP A 94 -1.91 6.75 -20.48
CA TRP A 94 -3.19 6.65 -19.81
C TRP A 94 -4.32 6.31 -20.79
N LYS A 95 -4.40 7.02 -21.91
CA LYS A 95 -5.39 6.77 -22.97
C LYS A 95 -5.26 5.38 -23.59
N GLN A 96 -4.03 4.88 -23.73
CA GLN A 96 -3.76 3.55 -24.30
C GLN A 96 -4.10 2.40 -23.33
N HIS A 97 -3.86 2.58 -22.04
CA HIS A 97 -3.84 1.46 -21.08
C HIS A 97 -4.92 1.52 -20.00
N VAL A 98 -5.33 2.72 -19.56
CA VAL A 98 -6.23 2.88 -18.41
C VAL A 98 -7.65 3.21 -18.85
N LEU A 99 -7.80 4.15 -19.79
CA LEU A 99 -9.11 4.56 -20.30
C LEU A 99 -9.94 3.38 -20.85
N PRO A 100 -9.40 2.43 -21.65
CA PRO A 100 -10.22 1.35 -22.21
C PRO A 100 -10.78 0.39 -21.16
N SER A 101 -10.07 0.18 -20.04
CA SER A 101 -10.47 -0.76 -18.99
C SER A 101 -11.33 -0.12 -17.91
N THR A 102 -11.19 1.18 -17.69
CA THR A 102 -11.85 1.89 -16.57
C THR A 102 -12.93 2.87 -17.02
N GLY A 103 -12.94 3.27 -18.30
CA GLY A 103 -13.79 4.35 -18.79
C GLY A 103 -13.37 5.75 -18.33
N ALA A 104 -12.34 5.88 -17.49
CA ALA A 104 -11.90 7.16 -16.94
C ALA A 104 -10.81 7.83 -17.80
N ALA A 105 -11.06 9.05 -18.27
CA ALA A 105 -10.11 9.83 -19.06
C ALA A 105 -8.98 10.45 -18.23
N SER A 106 -9.10 10.44 -16.90
CA SER A 106 -8.07 10.93 -15.98
C SER A 106 -8.10 10.19 -14.64
N TYR A 107 -7.03 10.32 -13.86
CA TYR A 107 -7.00 9.80 -12.49
C TYR A 107 -8.05 10.45 -11.59
N ALA A 108 -8.29 11.76 -11.74
CA ALA A 108 -9.31 12.46 -10.97
C ALA A 108 -10.72 11.92 -11.27
N GLU A 109 -11.01 11.62 -12.53
CA GLU A 109 -12.27 10.99 -12.92
C GLU A 109 -12.38 9.57 -12.37
N LEU A 110 -11.31 8.77 -12.42
CA LEU A 110 -11.29 7.44 -11.82
C LEU A 110 -11.59 7.48 -10.32
N VAL A 111 -10.97 8.41 -9.59
CA VAL A 111 -11.24 8.63 -8.17
C VAL A 111 -12.71 8.97 -7.93
N ASN A 112 -13.29 9.86 -8.74
CA ASN A 112 -14.70 10.23 -8.62
C ASN A 112 -15.64 9.04 -8.87
N LEU A 113 -15.36 8.23 -9.89
CA LEU A 113 -16.14 7.01 -10.18
C LEU A 113 -16.09 6.04 -8.99
N LEU A 114 -14.90 5.77 -8.45
CA LEU A 114 -14.73 4.87 -7.30
C LEU A 114 -15.41 5.38 -6.02
N LEU A 115 -15.46 6.71 -5.83
CA LEU A 115 -16.16 7.31 -4.70
C LEU A 115 -17.68 7.31 -4.89
N ALA A 116 -18.17 7.45 -6.12
CA ALA A 116 -19.59 7.36 -6.44
C ALA A 116 -20.12 5.93 -6.30
N GLU A 117 -19.31 4.93 -6.62
CA GLU A 117 -19.61 3.50 -6.44
C GLU A 117 -19.40 2.99 -5.00
N ARG A 118 -19.17 3.88 -4.03
CA ARG A 118 -18.93 3.47 -2.64
C ARG A 118 -20.16 2.78 -2.07
N VAL A 119 -20.15 1.46 -2.10
CA VAL A 119 -21.06 0.60 -1.34
C VAL A 119 -20.65 0.72 0.13
N GLU A 120 -21.59 1.09 0.99
CA GLU A 120 -21.36 0.98 2.43
C GLU A 120 -21.16 -0.49 2.76
N TRP A 121 -20.02 -0.80 3.39
CA TRP A 121 -19.81 -2.12 3.95
C TRP A 121 -20.77 -2.26 5.13
N ASP A 122 -21.77 -3.13 5.00
CA ASP A 122 -22.86 -3.34 5.95
C ASP A 122 -22.43 -4.13 7.21
N GLY A 123 -21.13 -4.34 7.40
CA GLY A 123 -20.60 -5.18 8.47
C GLY A 123 -20.89 -6.66 8.26
N GLY A 124 -21.30 -7.08 7.05
CA GLY A 124 -21.55 -8.48 6.73
C GLY A 124 -20.35 -9.34 7.12
N ASP A 125 -20.66 -10.51 7.70
CA ASP A 125 -19.72 -11.61 7.96
C ASP A 125 -19.06 -11.99 6.63
N ALA A 126 -18.02 -11.26 6.24
CA ALA A 126 -17.14 -11.66 5.17
C ALA A 126 -16.63 -13.02 5.60
N PRO A 127 -16.88 -14.11 4.85
CA PRO A 127 -16.37 -15.41 5.22
C PRO A 127 -14.86 -15.24 5.34
N LEU A 128 -14.36 -15.26 6.57
CA LEU A 128 -12.95 -15.51 6.86
C LEU A 128 -12.62 -16.70 5.99
N TYR A 129 -11.78 -16.47 4.99
CA TYR A 129 -11.36 -17.42 3.96
C TYR A 129 -11.61 -18.87 4.43
N PRO A 130 -12.39 -19.69 3.70
CA PRO A 130 -12.48 -21.09 4.08
C PRO A 130 -11.06 -21.63 4.13
N HIS A 131 -10.58 -21.92 5.34
CA HIS A 131 -9.32 -22.60 5.59
C HIS A 131 -9.41 -23.95 4.87
N GLY A 132 -8.98 -24.02 3.61
CA GLY A 132 -9.19 -25.25 2.83
C GLY A 132 -8.80 -25.29 1.36
N ALA A 133 -8.34 -24.20 0.73
CA ALA A 133 -7.86 -24.26 -0.65
C ALA A 133 -6.36 -23.93 -0.74
N SER A 134 -5.53 -24.97 -0.59
CA SER A 134 -4.13 -24.92 -1.00
C SER A 134 -4.06 -24.65 -2.51
N ALA A 135 -3.76 -23.40 -2.88
CA ALA A 135 -3.49 -23.02 -4.27
C ALA A 135 -2.03 -23.33 -4.69
N TYR A 136 -1.23 -23.94 -3.81
CA TYR A 136 0.07 -24.50 -4.19
C TYR A 136 -0.13 -25.97 -4.58
N GLY A 137 -0.57 -26.16 -5.82
CA GLY A 137 -0.53 -27.45 -6.48
C GLY A 137 0.88 -28.01 -6.46
N ALA A 138 1.02 -29.19 -5.86
CA ALA A 138 2.17 -30.05 -5.99
C ALA A 138 2.47 -30.27 -7.49
N ARG A 139 3.54 -29.66 -8.01
CA ARG A 139 4.21 -30.20 -9.19
C ARG A 139 5.15 -31.30 -8.72
N GLY A 140 4.58 -32.49 -8.55
CA GLY A 140 5.36 -33.72 -8.56
C GLY A 140 5.55 -34.18 -10.01
N ARG A 141 6.79 -34.23 -10.47
CA ARG A 141 7.56 -35.46 -10.71
C ARG A 141 9.02 -35.08 -10.95
#